data_AF-A0A075GWH7-F1
#
_entry.id   AF-A0A075GWH7-F1
#
_cell.length_a   1.000
_cell.length_b   1.000
_cell.length_c   1.000
_cell.angle_alpha   90.00
_cell.angle_beta   90.00
_cell.angle_gamma   90.00
#
_symmetry.space_group_name_H-M   'P 1'
#
loop_
_entity.id
_entity.type
_entity.pdbx_description
1 polymer ?
#
loop_
_entity_poly.entity_id
_entity_poly.type
_entity_poly.pdbx_seq_one_letter_code
_entity_poly.pdbx_strand_id
1 'polypeptide(L)'
;MAEVPIAMWEMQLAFAIGLLGIYVGWRGTIARMTGFYDLSGAVKTLLFGLVAGVLAASLIDALILANIREASVNIFEVSIIALVIGMAESAFALFLLGRPRTVGLRASAPFGWTLGLGFGAMRSAHLNVRIFDPNVWEGTTGFDPLNIILACAITLTACIGHASIASWQGSKIIEHDRARTFFTSALFRAILILSTVLAVFNPFILALIAPIVVWSWFPAHSHWLLSGMTPAAAQAYRRTLRSSPRHERAAVDRVRGERVFEED
;
A
#
# COMPACT_ATOMS: atom_id res chain seq x y z
N MET A 1 -9.78 22.06 24.25
CA MET A 1 -9.01 20.82 23.99
C MET A 1 -9.68 20.15 22.80
N ALA A 2 -8.95 19.67 21.80
CA ALA A 2 -9.57 18.91 20.72
C ALA A 2 -10.15 17.63 21.34
N GLU A 3 -11.48 17.48 21.31
CA GLU A 3 -12.13 16.27 21.79
C GLU A 3 -11.68 15.11 20.90
N VAL A 4 -11.27 14.02 21.55
CA VAL A 4 -10.85 12.82 20.86
C VAL A 4 -12.12 12.14 20.33
N PRO A 5 -12.21 11.84 19.02
CA PRO A 5 -13.46 11.36 18.42
C PRO A 5 -13.93 10.01 18.98
N ILE A 6 -12.98 9.15 19.38
CA ILE A 6 -13.24 7.79 19.88
C ILE A 6 -12.31 7.45 21.05
N ALA A 7 -12.55 6.32 21.73
CA ALA A 7 -11.69 5.90 22.82
C ALA A 7 -10.24 5.67 22.33
N MET A 8 -9.26 5.98 23.19
CA MET A 8 -7.83 5.88 22.82
C MET A 8 -7.44 4.50 22.28
N TRP A 9 -7.98 3.43 22.87
CA TRP A 9 -7.69 2.06 22.43
C TRP A 9 -8.31 1.74 21.05
N GLU A 10 -9.46 2.34 20.71
CA GLU A 10 -10.11 2.20 19.40
C GLU A 10 -9.29 2.93 18.32
N MET A 11 -8.72 4.10 18.63
CA MET A 11 -7.77 4.78 17.73
C MET A 11 -6.49 3.95 17.51
N GLN A 12 -5.94 3.38 18.59
CA GLN A 12 -4.76 2.52 18.49
C GLN A 12 -5.04 1.28 17.64
N LEU A 13 -6.24 0.70 17.77
CA LEU A 13 -6.66 -0.42 16.94
C LEU A 13 -6.88 -0.01 15.49
N ALA A 14 -7.53 1.13 15.22
CA ALA A 14 -7.71 1.67 13.87
C ALA A 14 -6.36 1.86 13.16
N PHE A 15 -5.37 2.39 13.89
CA PHE A 15 -3.99 2.54 13.42
C PHE A 15 -3.30 1.18 13.22
N ALA A 16 -3.44 0.24 14.14
CA ALA A 16 -2.88 -1.10 14.03
C ALA A 16 -3.43 -1.85 12.81
N ILE A 17 -4.74 -1.74 12.55
CA ILE A 17 -5.37 -2.25 11.33
C ILE A 17 -4.72 -1.60 10.10
N GLY A 18 -4.50 -0.28 10.11
CA GLY A 18 -3.74 0.43 9.06
C GLY A 18 -2.37 -0.18 8.77
N LEU A 19 -1.60 -0.50 9.81
CA LEU A 19 -0.28 -1.13 9.70
C LEU A 19 -0.32 -2.59 9.23
N LEU A 20 -1.43 -3.30 9.45
CA LEU A 20 -1.62 -4.67 8.96
C LEU A 20 -1.48 -4.74 7.44
N GLY A 21 -1.92 -3.70 6.71
CA GLY A 21 -1.75 -3.62 5.27
C GLY A 21 -0.28 -3.58 4.83
N ILE A 22 0.59 -2.91 5.60
CA ILE A 22 2.05 -2.93 5.39
C ILE A 22 2.56 -4.35 5.59
N TYR A 23 2.18 -5.02 6.68
CA TYR A 23 2.65 -6.37 6.97
C TYR A 23 2.28 -7.35 5.85
N VAL A 24 1.02 -7.35 5.41
CA VAL A 24 0.55 -8.25 4.34
C VAL A 24 1.25 -7.94 3.01
N GLY A 25 1.31 -6.67 2.61
CA GLY A 25 1.99 -6.26 1.38
C GLY A 25 3.50 -6.48 1.40
N TRP A 26 4.13 -6.41 2.58
CA TRP A 26 5.55 -6.68 2.75
C TRP A 26 5.85 -8.18 2.69
N ARG A 27 5.13 -9.00 3.47
CA ARG A 27 5.30 -10.47 3.48
C ARG A 27 4.97 -11.11 2.14
N GLY A 28 3.95 -10.60 1.45
CA GLY A 28 3.54 -11.12 0.15
C GLY A 28 4.57 -10.90 -0.96
N THR A 29 5.39 -9.85 -0.85
CA THR A 29 6.18 -9.34 -1.97
C THR A 29 7.65 -9.17 -1.62
N ILE A 30 7.93 -8.19 -0.77
CA ILE A 30 9.26 -7.68 -0.44
C ILE A 30 10.07 -8.77 0.28
N ALA A 31 9.46 -9.47 1.24
CA ALA A 31 10.09 -10.58 1.94
C ALA A 31 10.57 -11.70 1.01
N ARG A 32 9.88 -11.94 -0.11
CA ARG A 32 10.25 -13.00 -1.08
C ARG A 32 11.45 -12.61 -1.94
N MET A 33 11.72 -11.33 -2.11
CA MET A 33 12.81 -10.80 -2.93
C MET A 33 14.05 -10.44 -2.10
N THR A 34 14.06 -10.78 -0.81
CA THR A 34 15.17 -10.49 0.10
C THR A 34 16.49 -11.03 -0.46
N GLY A 35 17.54 -10.20 -0.43
CA GLY A 35 18.83 -10.50 -1.06
C GLY A 35 18.95 -10.06 -2.53
N PHE A 36 17.87 -9.64 -3.18
CA PHE A 36 17.88 -9.15 -4.58
C PHE A 36 17.61 -7.65 -4.72
N TYR A 37 17.32 -6.95 -3.62
CA TYR A 37 17.16 -5.49 -3.58
C TYR A 37 17.66 -4.91 -2.25
N ASP A 38 17.84 -3.59 -2.21
CA ASP A 38 18.27 -2.85 -1.00
C ASP A 38 17.12 -2.69 0.00
N LEU A 39 17.20 -3.43 1.11
CA LEU A 39 16.21 -3.39 2.19
C LEU A 39 16.18 -2.03 2.90
N SER A 40 17.34 -1.39 3.09
CA SER A 40 17.43 -0.11 3.80
C SER A 40 16.74 0.99 3.00
N GLY A 41 16.98 1.03 1.69
CA GLY A 41 16.28 1.93 0.78
C GLY A 41 14.76 1.70 0.76
N ALA A 42 14.32 0.43 0.80
CA ALA A 42 12.89 0.07 0.83
C ALA A 42 12.20 0.53 2.13
N VAL A 43 12.87 0.42 3.29
CA VAL A 43 12.37 0.97 4.55
C VAL A 43 12.31 2.50 4.49
N LYS A 44 13.34 3.15 3.94
CA LYS A 44 13.35 4.61 3.78
C LYS A 44 12.21 5.10 2.90
N THR A 45 11.90 4.42 1.80
CA THR A 45 10.76 4.78 0.94
C THR A 45 9.42 4.50 1.58
N LEU A 46 9.30 3.45 2.39
CA LEU A 46 8.12 3.23 3.24
C LEU A 46 7.89 4.40 4.19
N LEU A 47 8.93 4.89 4.87
CA LEU A 47 8.83 6.05 5.78
C LEU A 47 8.37 7.32 5.07
N PHE A 48 8.89 7.60 3.87
CA PHE A 48 8.38 8.70 3.04
C PHE A 48 6.90 8.51 2.70
N GLY A 49 6.49 7.28 2.41
CA GLY A 49 5.10 6.92 2.13
C GLY A 49 4.18 7.14 3.31
N LEU A 50 4.62 6.79 4.53
CA LEU A 50 3.86 7.04 5.75
C LEU A 50 3.65 8.56 5.94
N VAL A 51 4.73 9.35 5.93
CA VAL A 51 4.62 10.81 6.17
C VAL A 51 3.71 11.48 5.13
N ALA A 52 3.94 11.21 3.85
CA ALA A 52 3.12 11.79 2.79
C ALA A 52 1.69 11.22 2.79
N GLY A 53 1.50 9.97 3.22
CA GLY A 53 0.19 9.34 3.40
C GLY A 53 -0.64 10.02 4.48
N VAL A 54 -0.04 10.41 5.62
CA VAL A 54 -0.73 11.18 6.67
C VAL A 54 -1.16 12.55 6.14
N LEU A 55 -0.28 13.26 5.42
CA LEU A 55 -0.61 14.55 4.83
C LEU A 55 -1.76 14.42 3.82
N ALA A 56 -1.69 13.44 2.92
CA ALA A 56 -2.76 13.18 1.97
C ALA A 56 -4.07 12.78 2.65
N ALA A 57 -4.01 11.94 3.68
CA ALA A 57 -5.18 11.53 4.45
C ALA A 57 -5.88 12.75 5.09
N SER A 58 -5.12 13.68 5.66
CA SER A 58 -5.67 14.91 6.23
C SER A 58 -6.35 15.80 5.20
N LEU A 59 -5.79 15.91 3.99
CA LEU A 59 -6.41 16.67 2.89
C LEU A 59 -7.67 15.97 2.35
N ILE A 60 -7.65 14.63 2.23
CA ILE A 60 -8.81 13.85 1.83
C ILE A 60 -9.94 14.02 2.86
N ASP A 61 -9.63 13.98 4.15
CA ASP A 61 -10.63 14.19 5.19
C ASP A 61 -11.26 15.58 5.09
N ALA A 62 -10.44 16.63 5.04
CA ALA A 62 -10.90 18.01 5.03
C ALA A 62 -11.63 18.42 3.73
N LEU A 63 -11.19 17.94 2.57
CA LEU A 63 -11.66 18.41 1.27
C LEU A 63 -12.61 17.45 0.56
N ILE A 64 -12.64 16.18 0.95
CA ILE A 64 -13.50 15.16 0.34
C ILE A 64 -14.49 14.64 1.36
N LEU A 65 -14.00 14.04 2.46
CA LEU A 65 -14.87 13.35 3.41
C LEU A 65 -15.83 14.31 4.11
N ALA A 66 -15.36 15.49 4.52
CA ALA A 66 -16.19 16.52 5.15
C ALA A 66 -17.33 17.00 4.22
N ASN A 67 -17.03 17.25 2.95
CA ASN A 67 -18.03 17.64 1.96
C ASN A 67 -19.06 16.52 1.70
N ILE A 68 -18.63 15.25 1.74
CA ILE A 68 -19.54 14.10 1.65
C ILE A 68 -20.46 14.02 2.86
N ARG A 69 -19.93 14.24 4.06
CA ARG A 69 -20.69 14.23 5.31
C ARG A 69 -21.77 15.32 5.34
N GLU A 70 -21.44 16.52 4.89
CA GLU A 70 -22.32 17.68 4.99
C GLU A 70 -23.39 17.75 3.88
N ALA A 71 -23.49 16.69 3.06
CA ALA A 71 -24.37 16.60 1.90
C ALA A 71 -24.23 17.79 0.92
N SER A 72 -23.12 18.52 0.98
CA SER A 72 -22.76 19.64 0.11
C SER A 72 -22.02 19.18 -1.15
N VAL A 73 -22.14 17.90 -1.49
CA VAL A 73 -21.31 17.23 -2.50
C VAL A 73 -21.59 17.74 -3.90
N ASN A 74 -20.62 18.44 -4.47
CA ASN A 74 -20.48 18.54 -5.91
C ASN A 74 -19.55 17.42 -6.41
N ILE A 75 -20.12 16.44 -7.13
CA ILE A 75 -19.39 15.27 -7.64
C ILE A 75 -18.21 15.69 -8.53
N PHE A 76 -18.39 16.73 -9.35
CA PHE A 76 -17.33 17.23 -10.21
C PHE A 76 -16.17 17.82 -9.40
N GLU A 77 -16.49 18.61 -8.38
CA GLU A 77 -15.49 19.24 -7.51
C GLU A 77 -14.69 18.20 -6.74
N VAL A 78 -15.37 17.26 -6.07
CA VAL A 78 -14.73 16.17 -5.32
C VAL A 78 -13.84 15.31 -6.24
N SER A 79 -14.28 15.06 -7.48
CA SER A 79 -13.50 14.31 -8.46
C SER A 79 -12.23 15.07 -8.88
N ILE A 80 -12.32 16.38 -9.10
CA ILE A 80 -11.17 17.24 -9.42
C ILE A 80 -10.19 17.29 -8.25
N ILE A 81 -10.68 17.47 -7.02
CA ILE A 81 -9.84 17.47 -5.81
C ILE A 81 -9.10 16.12 -5.67
N ALA A 82 -9.81 14.99 -5.82
CA ALA A 82 -9.19 13.68 -5.79
C ALA A 82 -8.12 13.50 -6.88
N LEU A 83 -8.37 14.05 -8.08
CA LEU A 83 -7.40 14.04 -9.18
C LEU A 83 -6.16 14.88 -8.84
N VAL A 84 -6.32 16.07 -8.27
CA VAL A 84 -5.21 16.93 -7.84
C VAL A 84 -4.35 16.25 -6.78
N ILE A 85 -4.98 15.60 -5.79
CA ILE A 85 -4.27 14.80 -4.77
C ILE A 85 -3.53 13.63 -5.45
N GLY A 86 -4.20 12.91 -6.36
CA GLY A 86 -3.59 11.83 -7.15
C GLY A 86 -2.41 12.30 -8.01
N MET A 87 -2.48 13.49 -8.59
CA MET A 87 -1.40 14.13 -9.34
C MET A 87 -0.23 14.48 -8.43
N ALA A 88 -0.48 15.11 -7.27
CA ALA A 88 0.57 15.44 -6.30
C ALA A 88 1.33 14.20 -5.83
N GLU A 89 0.62 13.13 -5.48
CA GLU A 89 1.25 11.86 -5.10
C GLU A 89 1.99 11.19 -6.26
N SER A 90 1.45 11.27 -7.47
CA SER A 90 2.11 10.72 -8.64
C SER A 90 3.39 11.46 -8.98
N ALA A 91 3.40 12.79 -8.86
CA ALA A 91 4.59 13.61 -8.98
C ALA A 91 5.62 13.29 -7.89
N PHE A 92 5.18 13.18 -6.63
CA PHE A 92 6.04 12.83 -5.51
C PHE A 92 6.68 11.45 -5.67
N ALA A 93 5.90 10.44 -6.09
CA ALA A 93 6.41 9.11 -6.37
C ALA A 93 7.45 9.14 -7.51
N LEU A 94 7.16 9.80 -8.63
CA LEU A 94 8.12 9.93 -9.74
C LEU A 94 9.39 10.66 -9.33
N PHE A 95 9.28 11.71 -8.52
CA PHE A 95 10.42 12.46 -7.98
C PHE A 95 11.32 11.59 -7.10
N LEU A 96 10.73 10.81 -6.18
CA LEU A 96 11.49 9.96 -5.26
C LEU A 96 12.13 8.76 -5.98
N LEU A 97 11.36 8.09 -6.83
CA LEU A 97 11.75 6.87 -7.52
C LEU A 97 12.65 7.12 -8.73
N GLY A 98 12.61 8.34 -9.29
CA GLY A 98 13.39 8.77 -10.44
C GLY A 98 14.79 9.32 -10.10
N ARG A 99 15.17 9.35 -8.82
CA ARG A 99 16.50 9.81 -8.39
C ARG A 99 17.60 8.95 -9.05
N PRO A 100 18.72 9.54 -9.53
CA PRO A 100 19.78 8.79 -10.20
C PRO A 100 20.31 7.61 -9.41
N ARG A 101 20.44 7.76 -8.08
CA ARG A 101 20.82 6.65 -7.19
C ARG A 101 19.80 5.51 -7.19
N THR A 102 18.51 5.82 -7.11
CA THR A 102 17.44 4.81 -7.09
C THR A 102 17.36 4.06 -8.42
N VAL A 103 17.46 4.79 -9.53
CA VAL A 103 17.44 4.23 -10.89
C VAL A 103 18.71 3.42 -11.17
N GLY A 104 19.88 3.93 -10.78
CA GLY A 104 21.17 3.25 -10.93
C GLY A 104 21.26 1.96 -10.11
N LEU A 105 20.66 1.94 -8.91
CA LEU A 105 20.50 0.74 -8.09
C LEU A 105 19.39 -0.18 -8.57
N ARG A 106 18.66 0.20 -9.63
CA ARG A 106 17.65 -0.66 -10.23
C ARG A 106 16.53 -1.03 -9.24
N ALA A 107 16.23 -0.09 -8.34
CA ALA A 107 15.37 -0.29 -7.17
C ALA A 107 14.03 0.47 -7.24
N SER A 108 13.77 1.21 -8.33
CA SER A 108 12.59 2.09 -8.47
C SER A 108 11.25 1.36 -8.27
N ALA A 109 11.05 0.16 -8.80
CA ALA A 109 9.79 -0.58 -8.61
C ALA A 109 9.61 -1.15 -7.18
N PRO A 110 10.59 -1.86 -6.58
CA PRO A 110 10.51 -2.28 -5.16
C PRO A 110 10.34 -1.11 -4.17
N PHE A 111 11.03 0.01 -4.41
CA PHE A 111 10.88 1.22 -3.60
C PHE A 111 9.51 1.86 -3.81
N GLY A 112 8.96 1.80 -5.03
CA GLY A 112 7.60 2.21 -5.32
C GLY A 112 6.57 1.40 -4.56
N TRP A 113 6.70 0.07 -4.56
CA TRP A 113 5.82 -0.81 -3.78
C TRP A 113 5.76 -0.40 -2.30
N THR A 114 6.93 -0.26 -1.66
CA THR A 114 7.02 0.11 -0.25
C THR A 114 6.54 1.53 0.04
N LEU A 115 6.82 2.49 -0.85
CA LEU A 115 6.24 3.83 -0.78
C LEU A 115 4.70 3.78 -0.78
N GLY A 116 4.12 3.00 -1.69
CA GLY A 116 2.67 2.86 -1.80
C GLY A 116 2.02 2.15 -0.60
N LEU A 117 2.70 1.17 0.01
CA LEU A 117 2.24 0.58 1.27
C LEU A 117 2.12 1.65 2.37
N GLY A 118 3.07 2.59 2.43
CA GLY A 118 3.03 3.71 3.37
C GLY A 118 1.84 4.64 3.14
N PHE A 119 1.56 5.00 1.87
CA PHE A 119 0.38 5.80 1.53
C PHE A 119 -0.91 5.13 1.97
N GLY A 120 -1.09 3.87 1.58
CA GLY A 120 -2.31 3.12 1.87
C GLY A 120 -2.54 2.95 3.37
N ALA A 121 -1.49 2.66 4.13
CA ALA A 121 -1.59 2.40 5.57
C ALA A 121 -2.07 3.63 6.36
N MET A 122 -1.57 4.83 6.01
CA MET A 122 -1.96 6.04 6.73
C MET A 122 -3.33 6.55 6.31
N ARG A 123 -3.68 6.39 5.03
CA ARG A 123 -5.03 6.69 4.54
C ARG A 123 -6.08 5.79 5.17
N SER A 124 -5.81 4.48 5.20
CA SER A 124 -6.75 3.56 5.80
C SER A 124 -6.81 3.71 7.32
N ALA A 125 -5.69 3.96 8.01
CA ALA A 125 -5.70 4.27 9.44
C ALA A 125 -6.63 5.46 9.76
N HIS A 126 -6.56 6.52 8.96
CA HIS A 126 -7.45 7.68 9.11
C HIS A 126 -8.92 7.32 8.85
N LEU A 127 -9.21 6.60 7.76
CA LEU A 127 -10.58 6.16 7.46
C LEU A 127 -11.12 5.21 8.54
N ASN A 128 -10.29 4.33 9.10
CA ASN A 128 -10.67 3.40 10.17
C ASN A 128 -11.14 4.16 11.41
N VAL A 129 -10.47 5.26 11.79
CA VAL A 129 -10.91 6.12 12.90
C VAL A 129 -12.30 6.68 12.61
N ARG A 130 -12.56 7.11 11.37
CA ARG A 130 -13.86 7.65 10.95
C ARG A 130 -14.95 6.57 10.93
N ILE A 131 -14.62 5.35 10.53
CA ILE A 131 -15.54 4.19 10.55
C ILE A 131 -15.96 3.83 11.98
N PHE A 132 -15.07 3.95 12.95
CA PHE A 132 -15.35 3.59 14.35
C PHE A 132 -16.06 4.68 15.14
N ASP A 133 -16.00 5.93 14.68
CA ASP A 133 -16.61 7.06 15.37
C ASP A 133 -18.13 7.09 15.11
N PRO A 134 -18.96 6.92 16.15
CA PRO A 134 -20.42 6.87 16.02
C PRO A 134 -21.05 8.24 15.73
N ASN A 135 -20.29 9.33 15.83
CA ASN A 135 -20.79 10.69 15.68
C ASN A 135 -20.43 11.30 14.31
N VAL A 136 -19.77 10.55 13.41
CA VAL A 136 -19.34 11.11 12.13
C VAL A 136 -20.49 11.20 11.13
N TRP A 137 -21.46 10.28 11.13
CA TRP A 137 -22.65 10.38 10.28
C TRP A 137 -23.85 9.60 10.82
N GLU A 138 -25.06 10.01 10.41
CA GLU A 138 -26.28 9.28 10.74
C GLU A 138 -26.27 7.89 10.10
N GLY A 139 -26.49 6.85 10.92
CA GLY A 139 -26.50 5.46 10.48
C GLY A 139 -25.17 4.70 10.62
N THR A 140 -24.12 5.28 11.23
CA THR A 140 -22.95 4.50 11.68
C THR A 140 -23.32 3.55 12.82
N THR A 141 -22.83 2.31 12.74
CA THR A 141 -22.91 1.36 13.87
C THR A 141 -21.80 1.53 14.91
N GLY A 142 -20.84 2.45 14.69
CA GLY A 142 -19.73 2.73 15.60
C GLY A 142 -18.72 1.57 15.65
N PHE A 143 -18.10 1.33 16.81
CA PHE A 143 -17.15 0.24 16.98
C PHE A 143 -17.85 -1.13 17.04
N ASP A 144 -18.05 -1.75 15.87
CA ASP A 144 -18.76 -3.03 15.66
C ASP A 144 -17.85 -4.02 14.89
N PRO A 145 -17.85 -5.33 15.22
CA PRO A 145 -17.26 -6.39 14.39
C PRO A 145 -17.36 -6.23 12.87
N LEU A 146 -18.52 -5.83 12.33
CA LEU A 146 -18.68 -5.61 10.89
C LEU A 146 -17.81 -4.46 10.36
N ASN A 147 -17.71 -3.37 11.13
CA ASN A 147 -16.88 -2.23 10.82
C ASN A 147 -15.38 -2.55 10.96
N ILE A 148 -15.00 -3.45 11.87
CA ILE A 148 -13.63 -3.97 11.95
C ILE A 148 -13.27 -4.76 10.68
N ILE A 149 -14.18 -5.60 10.17
CA ILE A 149 -13.99 -6.34 8.92
C ILE A 149 -13.86 -5.37 7.74
N LEU A 150 -14.73 -4.35 7.68
CA LEU A 150 -14.68 -3.31 6.66
C LEU A 150 -13.35 -2.53 6.71
N ALA A 151 -12.90 -2.13 7.90
CA ALA A 151 -11.63 -1.44 8.11
C ALA A 151 -10.43 -2.28 7.63
N CYS A 152 -10.44 -3.59 7.92
CA CYS A 152 -9.44 -4.52 7.40
C CYS A 152 -9.47 -4.58 5.86
N ALA A 153 -10.66 -4.70 5.27
CA ALA A 153 -10.82 -4.81 3.82
C ALA A 153 -10.40 -3.51 3.09
N ILE A 154 -10.78 -2.34 3.61
CA ILE A 154 -10.33 -1.03 3.11
C ILE A 154 -8.82 -0.93 3.23
N THR A 155 -8.24 -1.33 4.35
CA THR A 155 -6.79 -1.27 4.56
C THR A 155 -6.02 -2.11 3.55
N LEU A 156 -6.43 -3.37 3.36
CA LEU A 156 -5.79 -4.25 2.37
C LEU A 156 -5.90 -3.67 0.96
N THR A 157 -7.08 -3.18 0.59
CA THR A 157 -7.35 -2.58 -0.72
C THR A 157 -6.52 -1.32 -0.95
N ALA A 158 -6.49 -0.41 0.02
CA ALA A 158 -5.72 0.83 -0.07
C ALA A 158 -4.22 0.55 -0.16
N CYS A 159 -3.68 -0.31 0.72
CA CYS A 159 -2.26 -0.65 0.74
C CYS A 159 -1.81 -1.31 -0.56
N ILE A 160 -2.52 -2.37 -1.00
CA ILE A 160 -2.15 -3.09 -2.23
C ILE A 160 -2.34 -2.19 -3.45
N GLY A 161 -3.44 -1.44 -3.52
CA GLY A 161 -3.71 -0.55 -4.64
C GLY A 161 -2.63 0.52 -4.80
N HIS A 162 -2.28 1.22 -3.72
CA HIS A 162 -1.22 2.22 -3.76
C HIS A 162 0.17 1.62 -4.04
N ALA A 163 0.48 0.46 -3.46
CA ALA A 163 1.73 -0.26 -3.71
C ALA A 163 1.86 -0.68 -5.17
N SER A 164 0.80 -1.23 -5.77
CA SER A 164 0.75 -1.60 -7.18
C SER A 164 0.95 -0.41 -8.11
N ILE A 165 0.23 0.70 -7.87
CA ILE A 165 0.37 1.91 -8.71
C ILE A 165 1.80 2.46 -8.61
N ALA A 166 2.36 2.58 -7.41
CA ALA A 166 3.70 3.12 -7.23
C ALA A 166 4.80 2.18 -7.75
N SER A 167 4.63 0.87 -7.65
CA SER A 167 5.52 -0.13 -8.26
C SER A 167 5.48 -0.04 -9.78
N TRP A 168 4.30 0.10 -10.37
CA TRP A 168 4.14 0.33 -11.80
C TRP A 168 4.87 1.61 -12.25
N GLN A 169 4.71 2.71 -11.52
CA GLN A 169 5.45 3.95 -11.79
C GLN A 169 6.97 3.72 -11.75
N GLY A 170 7.44 3.01 -10.73
CA GLY A 170 8.84 2.63 -10.61
C GLY A 170 9.36 1.85 -11.82
N SER A 171 8.55 0.93 -12.37
CA SER A 171 8.91 0.17 -13.57
C SER A 171 9.00 1.05 -14.82
N LYS A 172 8.04 1.97 -15.00
CA LYS A 172 7.99 2.85 -16.18
C LYS A 172 9.02 3.98 -16.19
N ILE A 173 9.56 4.35 -15.03
CA ILE A 173 10.72 5.26 -14.97
C ILE A 173 11.92 4.67 -15.72
N ILE A 174 12.11 3.35 -15.63
CA ILE A 174 13.22 2.63 -16.29
C ILE A 174 12.97 2.57 -17.81
N GLU A 175 11.71 2.52 -18.24
CA GLU A 175 11.30 2.55 -19.65
C GLU A 175 11.23 3.97 -20.25
N HIS A 176 11.61 5.01 -19.50
CA HIS A 176 11.60 6.42 -19.91
C HIS A 176 10.23 7.03 -20.27
N ASP A 177 9.11 6.35 -19.97
CA ASP A 177 7.75 6.86 -20.24
C ASP A 177 7.16 7.65 -19.07
N ARG A 178 7.68 8.85 -18.80
CA ARG A 178 7.34 9.61 -17.57
C ARG A 178 5.97 10.29 -17.61
N ALA A 179 5.60 10.90 -18.74
CA ALA A 179 4.39 11.71 -18.85
C ALA A 179 3.12 10.86 -18.78
N ARG A 180 3.05 9.77 -19.56
CA ARG A 180 1.92 8.83 -19.50
C ARG A 180 1.81 8.22 -18.11
N THR A 181 2.95 7.82 -17.54
CA THR A 181 3.01 7.25 -16.20
C THR A 181 2.47 8.21 -15.13
N PHE A 182 2.77 9.51 -15.25
CA PHE A 182 2.22 10.52 -14.35
C PHE A 182 0.68 10.56 -14.42
N PHE A 183 0.10 10.77 -15.60
CA PHE A 183 -1.36 10.94 -15.75
C PHE A 183 -2.14 9.67 -15.44
N THR A 184 -1.69 8.51 -15.95
CA THR A 184 -2.35 7.23 -15.68
C THR A 184 -2.33 6.89 -14.19
N SER A 185 -1.21 7.12 -13.51
CA SER A 185 -1.14 6.86 -12.06
C SER A 185 -1.98 7.83 -11.25
N ALA A 186 -2.03 9.10 -11.66
CA ALA A 186 -2.86 10.10 -10.99
C ALA A 186 -4.34 9.73 -11.07
N LEU A 187 -4.80 9.29 -12.25
CA LEU A 187 -6.17 8.82 -12.44
C LEU A 187 -6.48 7.59 -11.57
N PHE A 188 -5.63 6.56 -11.58
CA PHE A 188 -5.86 5.38 -10.75
C PHE A 188 -5.82 5.69 -9.25
N ARG A 189 -4.97 6.63 -8.81
CA ARG A 189 -4.97 7.12 -7.43
C ARG A 189 -6.26 7.85 -7.09
N ALA A 190 -6.75 8.72 -7.96
CA ALA A 190 -8.00 9.43 -7.76
C ALA A 190 -9.18 8.46 -7.62
N ILE A 191 -9.26 7.47 -8.51
CA ILE A 191 -10.26 6.40 -8.44
C ILE A 191 -10.15 5.65 -7.11
N LEU A 192 -8.94 5.24 -6.72
CA LEU A 192 -8.73 4.51 -5.46
C LEU A 192 -9.09 5.35 -4.23
N ILE A 193 -8.78 6.65 -4.22
CA ILE A 193 -9.19 7.61 -3.17
C ILE A 193 -10.70 7.63 -3.06
N LEU A 194 -11.39 7.93 -4.17
CA LEU A 194 -12.84 8.06 -4.17
C LEU A 194 -13.51 6.74 -3.79
N SER A 195 -13.06 5.61 -4.33
CA SER A 195 -13.64 4.30 -4.01
C SER A 195 -13.45 3.92 -2.54
N THR A 196 -12.29 4.18 -1.94
CA THR A 196 -12.04 3.84 -0.52
C THR A 196 -12.77 4.78 0.43
N VAL A 197 -12.88 6.07 0.08
CA VAL A 197 -13.70 7.03 0.82
C VAL A 197 -15.18 6.67 0.73
N LEU A 198 -15.70 6.40 -0.47
CA LEU A 198 -17.10 6.05 -0.65
C LEU A 198 -17.46 4.67 -0.04
N ALA A 199 -16.49 3.75 0.05
CA ALA A 199 -16.67 2.45 0.71
C ALA A 199 -17.01 2.57 2.21
N VAL A 200 -16.67 3.69 2.84
CA VAL A 200 -17.08 4.01 4.21
C VAL A 200 -18.61 4.14 4.32
N PHE A 201 -19.23 4.77 3.32
CA PHE A 201 -20.69 4.98 3.28
C PHE A 201 -21.44 3.82 2.63
N ASN A 202 -20.82 3.19 1.63
CA ASN A 202 -21.39 2.07 0.90
C ASN A 202 -20.34 0.97 0.71
N PRO A 203 -20.28 -0.03 1.61
CA PRO A 203 -19.30 -1.12 1.56
C PRO A 203 -19.29 -1.90 0.24
N PHE A 204 -20.39 -1.93 -0.51
CA PHE A 204 -20.46 -2.62 -1.81
C PHE A 204 -19.53 -2.01 -2.86
N ILE A 205 -19.15 -0.74 -2.73
CA ILE A 205 -18.15 -0.10 -3.60
C ILE A 205 -16.81 -0.82 -3.49
N LEU A 206 -16.48 -1.34 -2.31
CA LEU A 206 -15.25 -2.09 -2.09
C LEU A 206 -15.26 -3.41 -2.88
N ALA A 207 -16.42 -4.07 -2.99
CA ALA A 207 -16.57 -5.30 -3.77
C ALA A 207 -16.30 -5.08 -5.27
N LEU A 208 -16.51 -3.86 -5.78
CA LEU A 208 -16.20 -3.50 -7.17
C LEU A 208 -14.70 -3.26 -7.38
N ILE A 209 -14.04 -2.54 -6.47
CA ILE A 209 -12.63 -2.11 -6.66
C ILE A 209 -11.62 -3.15 -6.16
N ALA A 210 -11.93 -3.90 -5.11
CA ALA A 210 -11.00 -4.86 -4.50
C ALA A 210 -10.55 -5.95 -5.47
N PRO A 211 -11.41 -6.55 -6.33
CA PRO A 211 -10.96 -7.52 -7.33
C PRO A 211 -9.95 -6.94 -8.32
N ILE A 212 -10.12 -5.67 -8.74
CA ILE A 212 -9.20 -4.98 -9.65
C ILE A 212 -7.85 -4.75 -8.97
N VAL A 213 -7.88 -4.35 -7.69
CA VAL A 213 -6.66 -4.18 -6.87
C VAL A 213 -5.95 -5.52 -6.68
N VAL A 214 -6.67 -6.59 -6.37
CA VAL A 214 -6.11 -7.94 -6.25
C VAL A 214 -5.53 -8.39 -7.60
N TRP A 215 -6.20 -8.10 -8.71
CA TRP A 215 -5.67 -8.42 -10.04
C TRP A 215 -4.34 -7.71 -10.28
N SER A 216 -4.20 -6.45 -9.86
CA SER A 216 -2.95 -5.69 -10.01
C SER A 216 -1.74 -6.32 -9.30
N TRP A 217 -1.97 -7.23 -8.35
CA TRP A 217 -0.93 -8.00 -7.68
C TRP A 217 -0.13 -8.86 -8.66
N PHE A 218 -0.78 -9.53 -9.62
CA PHE A 218 -0.14 -10.44 -10.55
C PHE A 218 0.91 -9.77 -11.47
N PRO A 219 0.61 -8.67 -12.19
CA PRO A 219 1.60 -7.98 -13.00
C PRO A 219 2.68 -7.31 -12.14
N ALA A 220 2.37 -6.88 -10.91
CA ALA A 220 3.37 -6.35 -10.00
C ALA A 220 4.48 -7.37 -9.71
N HIS A 221 4.11 -8.62 -9.42
CA HIS A 221 5.05 -9.68 -9.05
C HIS A 221 5.78 -10.29 -10.25
N SER A 222 5.08 -10.45 -11.37
CA SER A 222 5.63 -11.11 -12.55
C SER A 222 6.44 -10.18 -13.45
N HIS A 223 6.15 -8.87 -13.44
CA HIS A 223 6.75 -7.93 -14.37
C HIS A 223 7.33 -6.68 -13.69
N TRP A 224 6.52 -5.89 -12.97
CA TRP A 224 6.95 -4.55 -12.54
C TRP A 224 8.11 -4.60 -11.55
N LEU A 225 8.00 -5.43 -10.50
CA LEU A 225 9.07 -5.54 -9.51
C LEU A 225 10.36 -6.13 -10.08
N LEU A 226 10.22 -7.05 -11.04
CA LEU A 226 11.35 -7.71 -11.70
C LEU A 226 12.01 -6.82 -12.76
N SER A 227 11.28 -5.86 -13.34
CA SER A 227 11.83 -4.89 -14.29
C SER A 227 12.94 -4.02 -13.67
N GLY A 228 12.89 -3.85 -12.34
CA GLY A 228 13.96 -3.24 -11.58
C GLY A 228 15.26 -4.03 -11.70
N MET A 229 15.23 -5.37 -11.68
CA MET A 229 16.44 -6.18 -11.57
C MET A 229 17.27 -6.22 -12.87
N THR A 230 18.57 -6.53 -12.76
CA THR A 230 19.37 -6.91 -13.94
C THR A 230 18.87 -8.27 -14.48
N PRO A 231 19.06 -8.59 -15.78
CA PRO A 231 18.65 -9.88 -16.33
C PRO A 231 19.22 -11.09 -15.55
N ALA A 232 20.48 -10.98 -15.11
CA ALA A 232 21.14 -12.01 -14.30
C ALA A 232 20.49 -12.15 -12.91
N ALA A 233 20.21 -11.04 -12.22
CA ALA A 233 19.53 -11.06 -10.92
C ALA A 233 18.09 -11.59 -11.03
N ALA A 234 17.34 -11.18 -12.06
CA ALA A 234 16.00 -11.69 -12.33
C ALA A 234 16.00 -13.19 -12.67
N GLN A 235 17.04 -13.68 -13.35
CA GLN A 235 17.20 -15.11 -13.61
C GLN A 235 17.55 -15.87 -12.33
N ALA A 236 18.47 -15.36 -11.51
CA ALA A 236 18.83 -15.94 -10.22
C ALA A 236 17.60 -16.01 -9.28
N TYR A 237 16.83 -14.93 -9.20
CA TYR A 237 15.57 -14.88 -8.46
C TYR A 237 14.55 -15.93 -8.93
N ARG A 238 14.38 -16.08 -10.26
CA ARG A 238 13.51 -17.12 -10.81
C ARG A 238 14.02 -18.54 -10.50
N ARG A 239 15.34 -18.75 -10.41
CA ARG A 239 15.92 -20.03 -9.99
C ARG A 239 15.65 -20.31 -8.51
N THR A 240 15.82 -19.32 -7.63
CA THR A 240 15.54 -19.49 -6.18
C THR A 240 14.06 -19.75 -5.92
N LEU A 241 13.15 -19.09 -6.64
CA LEU A 241 11.71 -19.39 -6.59
C LEU A 241 11.40 -20.85 -6.97
N ARG A 242 12.03 -21.37 -8.04
CA ARG A 242 11.84 -22.75 -8.49
C ARG A 242 12.44 -23.78 -7.53
N SER A 243 13.55 -23.43 -6.86
CA SER A 243 14.20 -24.33 -5.91
C SER A 243 13.56 -24.28 -4.52
N SER A 244 12.87 -23.20 -4.15
CA SER A 244 12.26 -23.03 -2.82
C SER A 244 11.44 -24.23 -2.33
N PRO A 245 10.53 -24.85 -3.12
CA PRO A 245 9.76 -26.01 -2.66
C PRO A 245 10.64 -27.23 -2.36
N ARG A 246 11.74 -27.40 -3.12
CA ARG A 246 12.71 -28.48 -2.90
C ARG A 246 13.49 -28.27 -1.60
N HIS A 247 13.87 -27.02 -1.32
CA HIS A 247 14.58 -26.65 -0.10
C HIS A 247 13.69 -26.74 1.14
N GLU A 248 12.41 -26.37 1.01
CA GLU A 248 11.42 -26.51 2.07
C GLU A 248 11.20 -27.98 2.46
N ARG A 249 11.00 -28.87 1.48
CA ARG A 249 10.93 -30.32 1.72
C ARG A 249 12.19 -30.85 2.39
N ALA A 250 13.35 -30.50 1.84
CA ALA A 250 14.63 -30.93 2.43
C ALA A 250 14.87 -30.38 3.84
N ALA A 251 14.28 -29.23 4.21
CA ALA A 251 14.36 -28.67 5.56
C ALA A 251 13.42 -29.39 6.55
N VAL A 252 12.24 -29.81 6.10
CA VAL A 252 11.32 -30.65 6.89
C VAL A 252 11.94 -32.04 7.13
N ASP A 253 12.59 -32.60 6.11
CA ASP A 253 13.19 -33.93 6.16
C ASP A 253 14.57 -33.96 6.87
N ARG A 254 15.05 -32.82 7.39
CA ARG A 254 16.34 -32.77 8.12
C ARG A 254 16.22 -33.45 9.48
N VAL A 255 16.93 -34.56 9.64
CA VAL A 255 17.20 -35.15 10.96
C VAL A 255 18.22 -34.27 11.70
N ARG A 256 17.88 -33.85 12.91
CA ARG A 256 18.76 -33.03 13.74
C ARG A 256 19.89 -33.91 14.29
N GLY A 257 21.14 -33.52 14.03
CA GLY A 257 22.30 -34.25 14.57
C GLY A 257 22.36 -34.21 16.09
N GLU A 258 22.90 -35.25 16.70
CA GLU A 258 23.15 -35.32 18.14
C GLU A 258 24.29 -34.38 18.54
N ARG A 259 24.20 -33.79 19.73
CA ARG A 259 25.27 -32.96 20.29
C ARG A 259 26.34 -33.91 20.81
N VAL A 260 27.53 -33.87 20.22
CA VAL A 260 28.71 -34.52 20.78
C VAL A 260 29.17 -33.66 21.95
N PHE A 261 29.01 -34.16 23.17
CA PHE A 261 29.71 -33.61 24.34
C PHE A 261 31.12 -34.19 24.32
N GLU A 262 32.15 -33.34 24.23
CA GLU A 262 33.52 -33.77 24.49
C GLU A 262 33.61 -34.09 26.00
N GLU A 263 33.87 -35.36 26.34
CA GLU A 263 34.28 -35.74 27.69
C GLU A 263 35.77 -35.39 27.85
N ASP A 264 36.08 -34.62 28.90
CA ASP A 264 37.41 -34.15 29.30
C ASP A 264 38.41 -35.31 29.58
#